data_AF-A0A2E0KTU3-F1
#
_entry.id   AF-A0A2E0KTU3-F1
#
_cell.length_a   1.000
_cell.length_b   1.000
_cell.length_c   1.000
_cell.angle_alpha   90.00
_cell.angle_beta   90.00
_cell.angle_gamma   90.00
#
_symmetry.space_group_name_H-M   'P 1'
#
loop_
_entity.id
_entity.type
_entity.pdbx_description
1 polymer ?
#
loop_
_entity_poly.entity_id
_entity_poly.type
_entity_poly.pdbx_seq_one_letter_code
_entity_poly.pdbx_strand_id
1 'polypeptide(L)' 'MVATIQVRIPDSLAQIYENASQEDKQKAQWLIELVLHDLFQDRSESLTDVMQAISKRAQERGLTPDDLDALLRDDE' A
#
# COMPACT_ATOMS: atom_id res chain seq x y z
N MET A 1 -1.01 -9.73 15.83
CA MET A 1 -2.15 -10.62 15.55
C MET A 1 -1.85 -11.34 14.25
N VAL A 2 -2.16 -12.63 14.11
CA VAL A 2 -1.86 -13.43 12.90
C VAL A 2 -3.19 -13.84 12.27
N ALA A 3 -3.29 -13.74 10.95
CA ALA A 3 -4.44 -14.19 10.16
C ALA A 3 -3.98 -15.20 9.10
N THR A 4 -4.86 -16.12 8.71
CA THR A 4 -4.58 -17.15 7.71
C THR A 4 -5.41 -16.91 6.45
N ILE A 5 -4.78 -17.02 5.29
CA ILE A 5 -5.43 -16.99 3.98
C ILE A 5 -5.28 -18.35 3.29
N GLN A 6 -6.23 -18.72 2.43
CA GLN A 6 -6.14 -19.93 1.60
C GLN A 6 -5.91 -19.53 0.15
N VAL A 7 -4.84 -20.05 -0.44
CA VAL A 7 -4.46 -19.77 -1.85
C VAL A 7 -4.47 -21.09 -2.60
N ARG A 8 -5.17 -21.12 -3.75
CA ARG A 8 -5.14 -22.29 -4.64
C ARG A 8 -3.84 -22.28 -5.43
N ILE A 9 -3.09 -23.37 -5.35
CA ILE A 9 -1.86 -23.62 -6.08
C ILE A 9 -1.94 -24.99 -6.77
N PRO A 10 -1.08 -25.30 -7.75
CA PRO A 10 -1.02 -26.63 -8.34
C PRO A 10 -0.74 -27.72 -7.29
N ASP A 11 -1.42 -28.86 -7.39
CA ASP A 11 -1.31 -29.97 -6.43
C ASP A 11 0.14 -30.47 -6.27
N SER A 12 0.89 -30.49 -7.37
CA SER A 12 2.31 -30.88 -7.35
C SER A 12 3.15 -29.96 -6.46
N LEU A 13 2.86 -28.65 -6.45
CA LEU A 13 3.55 -27.68 -5.62
C LEU A 13 3.15 -27.81 -4.15
N ALA A 14 1.86 -28.05 -3.88
CA ALA A 14 1.38 -28.33 -2.52
C ALA A 14 2.10 -29.56 -1.93
N GLN A 15 2.22 -30.64 -2.71
CA GLN A 15 2.91 -31.85 -2.29
C GLN A 15 4.41 -31.61 -2.02
N ILE A 16 5.08 -30.80 -2.84
CA ILE A 16 6.48 -30.40 -2.62
C ILE A 16 6.60 -29.61 -1.30
N TYR A 17 5.72 -28.64 -1.08
CA TYR A 17 5.72 -27.83 0.14
C TYR A 17 5.45 -28.68 1.39
N GLU A 18 4.47 -29.57 1.35
CA GLU A 18 4.11 -30.45 2.49
C GLU A 18 5.27 -31.35 2.93
N ASN A 19 6.05 -31.86 1.97
CA ASN A 19 7.20 -32.72 2.22
C ASN A 19 8.50 -31.96 2.51
N ALA A 20 8.50 -30.63 2.42
CA ALA A 20 9.68 -29.82 2.65
C ALA A 20 10.06 -29.76 4.14
N SER A 21 11.33 -29.42 4.40
CA SER A 21 11.82 -29.18 5.76
C SER A 21 11.10 -27.99 6.42
N GLN A 22 11.13 -27.93 7.76
CA GLN A 22 10.56 -26.77 8.46
C GLN A 22 11.29 -25.46 8.11
N GLU A 23 12.59 -25.54 7.86
CA GLU A 23 13.39 -24.40 7.42
C GLU A 23 12.91 -23.87 6.06
N ASP A 24 12.66 -24.77 5.11
CA ASP A 24 12.19 -24.38 3.77
C ASP A 24 10.76 -23.85 3.80
N LYS A 25 9.88 -24.44 4.63
CA LYS A 25 8.52 -23.92 4.86
C LYS A 25 8.56 -22.50 5.44
N GLN A 26 9.48 -22.23 6.37
CA GLN A 26 9.66 -20.91 6.96
C GLN A 26 10.20 -19.90 5.93
N LYS A 27 11.17 -20.29 5.10
CA LYS A 27 11.67 -19.45 4.00
C LYS A 27 10.55 -19.09 3.01
N ALA A 28 9.73 -20.07 2.64
CA ALA A 28 8.59 -19.85 1.77
C ALA A 28 7.57 -18.89 2.40
N GLN A 29 7.29 -19.02 3.70
CA GLN A 29 6.42 -18.09 4.42
C GLN A 29 6.93 -16.64 4.32
N TRP A 30 8.23 -16.40 4.53
CA TRP A 30 8.80 -15.06 4.42
C TRP A 30 8.73 -14.49 2.99
N LEU A 31 8.93 -15.32 1.98
CA LEU A 31 8.81 -14.90 0.58
C LEU A 31 7.37 -14.54 0.24
N ILE A 32 6.39 -15.32 0.72
CA ILE A 32 4.98 -15.02 0.54
C ILE A 32 4.62 -13.71 1.24
N GLU A 33 5.05 -13.51 2.48
CA GLU A 33 4.83 -12.26 3.23
C GLU A 33 5.42 -11.05 2.48
N LEU A 34 6.66 -11.15 1.99
CA LEU A 34 7.31 -10.08 1.25
C LEU A 34 6.55 -9.72 -0.03
N VAL A 35 6.16 -10.73 -0.81
CA VAL A 35 5.44 -10.52 -2.07
C VAL A 35 4.04 -9.97 -1.82
N LEU A 36 3.31 -10.49 -0.83
CA LEU A 36 1.98 -9.97 -0.49
C LEU A 36 2.06 -8.53 0.04
N HIS A 37 3.09 -8.21 0.81
CA HIS A 37 3.36 -6.86 1.26
C HIS A 37 3.64 -5.94 0.07
N ASP A 38 4.54 -6.28 -0.84
CA ASP A 38 4.82 -5.45 -2.03
C ASP A 38 3.60 -5.29 -2.96
N LEU A 39 2.79 -6.35 -3.14
CA LEU A 39 1.62 -6.33 -4.01
C LEU A 39 0.42 -5.55 -3.45
N PHE A 40 0.21 -5.62 -2.13
CA PHE A 40 -1.00 -5.09 -1.48
C PHE A 40 -0.75 -3.94 -0.52
N GLN A 41 0.52 -3.64 -0.20
CA GLN A 41 0.83 -2.37 0.40
C GLN A 41 0.61 -1.34 -0.70
N ASP A 42 -0.54 -0.66 -0.62
CA ASP A 42 -0.73 0.60 -1.33
C ASP A 42 0.56 1.40 -1.12
N ARG A 43 1.18 1.83 -2.22
CA ARG A 43 2.18 2.90 -2.17
C ARG A 43 1.53 3.95 -1.28
N SER A 44 2.06 4.10 -0.05
CA SER A 44 1.61 5.05 0.95
C SER A 44 1.06 6.27 0.23
N GLU A 45 -0.22 6.63 0.47
CA GLU A 45 -0.96 7.68 -0.27
C GLU A 45 0.00 8.58 -1.02
N SER A 46 -0.01 8.50 -2.36
CA SER A 46 0.98 9.24 -3.13
C SER A 46 0.91 10.70 -2.69
N LEU A 47 2.02 11.43 -2.73
CA LEU A 47 1.99 12.86 -2.39
C LEU A 47 0.87 13.57 -3.17
N THR A 48 0.58 13.12 -4.40
CA THR A 48 -0.56 13.57 -5.19
C THR A 48 -1.91 13.31 -4.52
N ASP A 49 -2.16 12.11 -3.99
CA ASP A 49 -3.40 11.77 -3.27
C ASP A 49 -3.55 12.61 -1.99
N VAL A 50 -2.45 12.78 -1.24
CA VAL A 50 -2.41 13.62 -0.03
C VAL A 50 -2.69 15.08 -0.39
N MET A 51 -2.01 15.62 -1.40
CA MET A 51 -2.19 16.98 -1.88
C MET A 51 -3.61 17.21 -2.39
N GLN A 52 -4.19 16.25 -3.11
CA GLN A 52 -5.56 16.35 -3.61
C GLN A 52 -6.57 16.37 -2.45
N ALA A 53 -6.35 15.56 -1.43
CA ALA A 53 -7.17 15.56 -0.22
C ALA A 53 -7.03 16.86 0.59
N ILE A 54 -5.84 17.49 0.63
CA ILE A 54 -5.62 18.80 1.25
C ILE A 54 -6.34 19.90 0.45
N SER A 55 -6.16 19.93 -0.88
CA SER A 55 -6.81 20.90 -1.77
C SER A 55 -8.33 20.84 -1.66
N LYS A 56 -8.91 19.63 -1.62
CA LYS A 56 -10.36 19.46 -1.44
C LYS A 56 -10.86 20.06 -0.13
N ARG A 57 -10.16 19.80 0.99
CA ARG A 57 -10.51 20.36 2.30
C ARG A 57 -10.36 21.88 2.36
N ALA A 58 -9.37 22.43 1.65
CA ALA A 58 -9.19 23.88 1.55
C ALA A 58 -10.37 24.54 0.81
N GLN A 59 -10.78 23.97 -0.33
CA GLN A 59 -11.94 24.44 -1.10
C GLN A 59 -13.26 24.34 -0.30
N GLU A 60 -13.48 23.24 0.42
CA GLU A 60 -14.64 23.07 1.31
C GLU A 60 -14.68 24.13 2.44
N ARG A 61 -13.53 24.68 2.81
CA ARG A 61 -13.39 25.75 3.81
C ARG A 61 -13.41 27.15 3.20
N GLY A 62 -13.67 27.27 1.90
CA GLY A 62 -13.77 28.54 1.19
C GLY A 62 -12.44 29.10 0.70
N LEU A 63 -11.33 28.36 0.78
CA LEU A 63 -10.09 28.74 0.08
C LEU A 63 -10.24 28.42 -1.40
N THR A 64 -10.37 29.47 -2.19
CA THR A 64 -10.48 29.40 -3.65
C THR A 64 -9.10 29.52 -4.31
N PRO A 65 -8.96 29.13 -5.59
CA PRO A 65 -7.72 29.37 -6.34
C PRO A 65 -7.28 30.83 -6.31
N ASP A 66 -8.23 31.77 -6.27
CA ASP A 66 -7.95 33.21 -6.21
C ASP A 66 -7.33 33.62 -4.86
N ASP A 67 -7.72 32.98 -3.75
CA ASP A 67 -7.12 33.21 -2.44
C ASP A 67 -5.67 32.69 -2.38
N LEU A 68 -5.40 31.56 -3.02
CA LEU A 68 -4.04 31.02 -3.15
C LEU A 68 -3.15 31.94 -3.99
N ASP A 69 -3.66 32.42 -5.12
CA ASP A 69 -2.98 33.38 -5.99
C ASP A 69 -2.69 34.70 -5.27
N ALA A 70 -3.59 35.16 -4.40
CA ALA A 70 -3.38 36.33 -3.57
C ALA A 70 -2.27 36.10 -2.54
N LEU A 71 -2.25 34.95 -1.87
CA LEU A 71 -1.23 34.59 -0.89
C LEU A 71 0.17 34.48 -1.52
N LEU A 72 0.27 33.84 -2.68
CA LEU A 72 1.54 33.64 -3.39
C LEU A 72 2.13 34.94 -3.95
N ARG A 73 1.31 35.96 -4.20
CA ARG A 73 1.74 37.29 -4.63
C ARG A 73 2.19 38.19 -3.46
N ASP A 74 1.77 37.88 -2.24
CA ASP A 74 2.12 38.64 -1.03
C ASP A 74 3.52 38.26 -0.49
N ASP A 75 4.05 37.10 -0.92
CA ASP A 75 5.39 36.59 -0.60
C ASP A 75 6.48 37.03 -1.64
N GLU A 76 6.15 37.92 -2.60
CA GLU A 76 7.11 38.62 -3.49
C GLU A 76 7.38 40.07 -3.03
#